data_AF-A0A927U0Z1-F1
#
_entry.id   AF-A0A927U0Z1-F1
#
_cell.length_a   1.000
_cell.length_b   1.000
_cell.length_c   1.000
_cell.angle_alpha   90.00
_cell.angle_beta   90.00
_cell.angle_gamma   90.00
#
_symmetry.space_group_name_H-M   'P 1'
#
loop_
_entity.id
_entity.type
_entity.pdbx_description
1 polymer ?
#
loop_
_entity_poly.entity_id
_entity_poly.type
_entity_poly.pdbx_seq_one_letter_code
_entity_poly.pdbx_strand_id
1 'polypeptide(L)'
;MVNKQHKFLTFILIIILTTGIIGGVFGISYFKGGVTFPWQLTTLANEQNVTEKETAVEPQTQEETAVAGKTETTTETTTTEETTEPEPVIEVTEGEDTEDNELHSSIGTAVTHEDRDDYYGALFVEDGKLVDSEGNQVQLTGVSSHGINWFPEYVSADSIKTLRDDWGVNVIRLAMYTSDYNGYCVGGSDNQETLKGIIDEAVEAATDNDMYVIIDWHTLNDSDPNEYKSDAIQFFGEMVRKYEDYDNVIYEICNEPNGDTTWDDIKKYANEVIPVIRGVDEDAIILVGTPSWSSDLESVVDDQLDFDNIMYTYHFYAASHKSSARSDLEDALEAGLPVFISEYGLVSADGNGDVDTKEAEKWYDLIEENNLSSCIWNLSNKDEGSALISSDCDETSDWAEDDLSEEGQYFYDYIKTGE
;
A
#
# COMPACT_ATOMS: atom_id res chain seq x y z
N MET A 1 24.57 -11.82 68.23
CA MET A 1 23.62 -12.83 67.74
C MET A 1 22.57 -12.11 66.91
N VAL A 2 22.73 -12.10 65.59
CA VAL A 2 21.78 -11.46 64.67
C VAL A 2 20.62 -12.44 64.46
N ASN A 3 19.40 -11.92 64.65
CA ASN A 3 18.15 -12.66 64.76
C ASN A 3 17.87 -13.52 63.50
N LYS A 4 17.31 -14.73 63.68
CA LYS A 4 17.01 -15.69 62.60
C LYS A 4 16.12 -15.11 61.49
N GLN A 5 15.33 -14.08 61.79
CA GLN A 5 14.51 -13.37 60.79
C GLN A 5 15.32 -12.55 59.78
N HIS A 6 16.50 -12.02 60.15
CA HIS A 6 17.32 -11.26 59.21
C HIS A 6 18.03 -12.16 58.18
N LYS A 7 18.38 -13.40 58.55
CA LYS A 7 18.98 -14.35 57.60
C LYS A 7 17.99 -14.84 56.55
N PHE A 8 16.69 -14.85 56.86
CA PHE A 8 15.65 -15.26 55.91
C PHE A 8 15.34 -14.14 54.90
N LEU A 9 15.28 -12.88 55.34
CA LEU A 9 15.10 -11.74 54.43
C LEU A 9 16.29 -11.54 53.47
N THR A 10 17.53 -11.73 53.94
CA THR A 10 18.70 -11.61 53.06
C THR A 10 18.76 -12.73 52.02
N PHE A 11 18.26 -13.94 52.33
CA PHE A 11 18.23 -15.04 51.36
C PHE A 11 17.16 -14.86 50.28
N ILE A 12 16.00 -14.28 50.64
CA ILE A 12 14.94 -13.94 49.67
C ILE A 12 15.38 -12.77 48.77
N LEU A 13 16.08 -11.76 49.29
CA LEU A 13 16.58 -10.65 48.48
C LEU A 13 17.63 -11.11 47.45
N ILE A 14 18.48 -12.08 47.80
CA ILE A 14 19.49 -12.64 46.89
C ILE A 14 18.83 -13.48 45.79
N ILE A 15 17.74 -14.20 46.08
CA ILE A 15 16.98 -14.93 45.06
C ILE A 15 16.28 -13.96 44.09
N ILE A 16 15.65 -12.89 44.59
CA ILE A 16 15.00 -11.88 43.75
C ILE A 16 16.02 -11.14 42.87
N LEU A 17 17.21 -10.82 43.41
CA LEU A 17 18.29 -10.17 42.66
C LEU A 17 18.99 -11.10 41.65
N THR A 18 18.96 -12.42 41.85
CA THR A 18 19.54 -13.37 40.89
C THR A 18 18.56 -13.78 39.78
N THR A 19 17.26 -13.79 40.05
CA THR A 19 16.25 -13.91 38.98
C THR A 19 16.12 -12.64 38.13
N GLY A 20 16.40 -11.46 38.69
CA GLY A 20 16.41 -10.19 37.95
C GLY A 20 17.64 -9.92 37.07
N ILE A 21 18.65 -10.79 37.09
CA ILE A 21 19.86 -10.65 36.25
C ILE A 21 19.93 -11.73 35.14
N ILE A 22 19.03 -12.71 35.14
CA ILE A 22 19.00 -13.80 34.14
C ILE A 22 17.72 -13.77 33.28
N GLY A 23 16.71 -12.95 33.61
CA GLY A 23 15.55 -12.73 32.76
C GLY A 23 15.37 -11.23 32.49
N GLY A 24 15.87 -10.77 31.34
CA GLY A 24 15.52 -9.46 30.79
C GLY A 24 14.05 -9.48 30.35
N VAL A 25 13.15 -9.26 31.29
CA VAL A 25 11.74 -8.98 31.00
C VAL A 25 11.58 -7.46 31.07
N PHE A 26 11.37 -6.88 29.89
CA PHE A 26 11.00 -5.48 29.71
C PHE A 26 9.69 -5.20 30.44
N GLY A 27 9.77 -4.54 31.59
CA GLY A 27 8.61 -4.04 32.31
C GLY A 27 8.17 -2.69 31.75
N ILE A 28 7.27 -2.69 30.77
CA ILE A 28 6.53 -1.51 30.32
C ILE A 28 5.41 -1.27 31.35
N SER A 29 5.41 -0.10 31.99
CA SER A 29 4.38 0.26 32.98
C SER A 29 3.36 1.20 32.33
N TYR A 30 2.10 0.76 32.23
CA TYR A 30 1.01 1.52 31.64
C TYR A 30 0.34 2.45 32.67
N PHE A 31 0.30 3.74 32.38
CA PHE A 31 -0.72 4.66 32.87
C PHE A 31 -1.31 5.40 31.65
N LYS A 32 -2.63 5.62 31.67
CA LYS A 32 -3.38 6.31 30.62
C LYS A 32 -2.69 7.60 30.18
N GLY A 33 -2.17 7.61 28.95
CA GLY A 33 -1.50 8.73 28.31
C GLY A 33 -0.04 8.43 27.94
N GLY A 34 0.17 7.86 26.74
CA GLY A 34 1.45 7.78 26.05
C GLY A 34 2.43 6.68 26.54
N VAL A 35 2.97 5.91 25.59
CA VAL A 35 4.15 5.07 25.82
C VAL A 35 5.37 5.99 25.88
N THR A 36 6.16 5.93 26.95
CA THR A 36 7.43 6.68 27.06
C THR A 36 8.60 5.72 27.05
N PHE A 37 9.49 5.86 26.07
CA PHE A 37 10.71 5.07 25.98
C PHE A 37 11.86 5.73 26.78
N PRO A 38 12.78 4.96 27.40
CA PRO A 38 13.83 5.50 28.27
C PRO A 38 14.75 6.55 27.62
N TRP A 39 14.85 6.58 26.29
CA TRP A 39 15.69 7.55 25.58
C TRP A 39 15.02 8.94 25.42
N GLN A 40 13.69 9.07 25.53
CA GLN A 40 12.95 10.33 25.34
C GLN A 40 13.11 11.30 26.52
N LEU A 41 13.60 10.84 27.67
CA LEU A 41 13.85 11.70 28.84
C LEU A 41 15.12 12.56 28.71
N THR A 42 15.98 12.29 27.73
CA THR A 42 17.28 12.95 27.60
C THR A 42 17.19 14.32 26.90
N THR A 43 16.13 14.59 26.14
CA THR A 43 15.94 15.82 25.36
C THR A 43 15.17 16.91 26.10
N LEU A 44 14.33 16.56 27.08
CA LEU A 44 13.51 17.53 27.84
C LEU A 44 14.28 18.32 28.91
N ALA A 45 15.55 18.00 29.16
CA ALA A 45 16.35 18.70 30.16
C ALA A 45 17.01 20.00 29.64
N ASN A 46 16.86 20.35 28.35
CA ASN A 46 17.68 21.41 27.73
C ASN A 46 16.94 22.55 27.05
N GLU A 47 15.62 22.70 27.20
CA GLU A 47 14.90 23.88 26.69
C GLU A 47 13.86 24.39 27.70
N GLN A 48 14.31 25.17 28.67
CA GLN A 48 13.47 26.16 29.34
C GLN A 48 14.14 27.53 29.22
N ASN A 49 13.87 28.23 28.11
CA ASN A 49 13.87 29.70 28.04
C ASN A 49 13.47 30.19 26.64
N VAL A 50 12.17 30.34 26.36
CA VAL A 50 11.70 31.47 25.52
C VAL A 50 10.30 31.90 25.99
N THR A 51 10.21 33.20 26.30
CA THR A 51 9.05 34.00 26.74
C THR A 51 8.01 34.24 25.64
N GLU A 52 6.75 34.35 26.09
CA GLU A 52 5.55 34.81 25.37
C GLU A 52 5.75 36.04 24.46
N LYS A 53 5.03 36.06 23.33
CA LYS A 53 4.62 37.32 22.68
C LYS A 53 3.26 37.22 22.01
N GLU A 54 2.58 38.36 22.08
CA GLU A 54 1.16 38.64 21.86
C GLU A 54 0.63 38.49 20.42
N THR A 55 -0.69 38.34 20.37
CA THR A 55 -1.68 38.31 19.28
C THR A 55 -1.83 39.58 18.42
N ALA A 56 -2.50 39.38 17.26
CA ALA A 56 -3.22 40.29 16.33
C ALA A 56 -2.45 40.57 15.01
N VAL A 57 -3.03 40.61 13.79
CA VAL A 57 -4.34 41.07 13.27
C VAL A 57 -4.65 40.38 11.91
N GLU A 58 -5.94 40.22 11.60
CA GLU A 58 -6.59 39.73 10.36
C GLU A 58 -6.40 40.67 9.12
N PRO A 59 -6.30 40.17 7.86
CA PRO A 59 -6.36 41.03 6.68
C PRO A 59 -7.75 41.04 6.02
N GLN A 60 -8.21 42.26 5.68
CA GLN A 60 -9.43 42.50 4.91
C GLN A 60 -9.25 42.29 3.38
N THR A 61 -10.37 41.90 2.79
CA THR A 61 -10.73 41.65 1.39
C THR A 61 -10.47 42.81 0.42
N GLN A 62 -10.07 42.49 -0.81
CA GLN A 62 -10.38 43.28 -2.01
C GLN A 62 -10.72 42.36 -3.19
N GLU A 63 -11.95 42.52 -3.71
CA GLU A 63 -12.42 42.00 -5.00
C GLU A 63 -11.79 42.79 -6.15
N GLU A 64 -11.38 42.11 -7.22
CA GLU A 64 -11.36 42.71 -8.55
C GLU A 64 -11.91 41.72 -9.58
N THR A 65 -12.97 42.18 -10.25
CA THR A 65 -13.73 41.52 -11.31
C THR A 65 -12.97 41.51 -12.64
N ALA A 66 -12.97 40.39 -13.37
CA ALA A 66 -12.62 40.35 -14.79
C ALA A 66 -13.77 39.75 -15.61
N VAL A 67 -14.23 40.54 -16.58
CA VAL A 67 -15.38 40.29 -17.47
C VAL A 67 -14.91 39.59 -18.75
N ALA A 68 -15.70 38.61 -19.19
CA ALA A 68 -15.57 37.88 -20.43
C ALA A 68 -15.76 38.73 -21.70
N GLY A 69 -15.06 38.38 -22.77
CA GLY A 69 -15.26 38.93 -24.10
C GLY A 69 -14.91 37.91 -25.20
N LYS A 70 -15.92 37.16 -25.68
CA LYS A 70 -15.90 36.46 -26.96
C LYS A 70 -15.91 37.48 -28.11
N THR A 71 -15.15 37.23 -29.17
CA THR A 71 -15.47 37.76 -30.51
C THR A 71 -15.03 36.77 -31.57
N GLU A 72 -16.00 36.18 -32.27
CA GLU A 72 -15.83 35.49 -33.55
C GLU A 72 -15.62 36.52 -34.67
N THR A 73 -14.83 36.18 -35.68
CA THR A 73 -15.01 36.73 -37.04
C THR A 73 -14.53 35.71 -38.08
N THR A 74 -15.47 35.23 -38.88
CA THR A 74 -15.35 34.43 -40.11
C THR A 74 -14.92 35.31 -41.29
N THR A 75 -14.25 34.73 -42.32
CA THR A 75 -14.41 34.88 -43.81
C THR A 75 -13.13 34.30 -44.47
N GLU A 76 -13.15 33.09 -45.06
CA GLU A 76 -13.26 32.78 -46.52
C GLU A 76 -12.19 33.46 -47.42
N THR A 77 -11.50 32.88 -48.41
CA THR A 77 -11.55 31.64 -49.22
C THR A 77 -10.26 31.62 -50.10
N THR A 78 -9.71 30.46 -50.49
CA THR A 78 -9.47 30.04 -51.91
C THR A 78 -8.65 28.74 -52.02
N THR A 79 -9.26 27.81 -52.72
CA THR A 79 -8.96 26.46 -53.25
C THR A 79 -7.62 26.28 -53.99
N THR A 80 -7.02 25.09 -53.89
CA THR A 80 -6.68 24.25 -55.06
C THR A 80 -6.55 22.77 -54.67
N GLU A 81 -7.25 21.91 -55.41
CA GLU A 81 -7.24 20.43 -55.35
C GLU A 81 -5.95 19.86 -55.92
N GLU A 82 -5.52 18.68 -55.44
CA GLU A 82 -5.25 17.55 -56.35
C GLU A 82 -5.34 16.20 -55.62
N THR A 83 -6.14 15.33 -56.22
CA THR A 83 -6.44 13.92 -55.96
C THR A 83 -5.28 12.97 -56.29
N THR A 84 -5.15 11.86 -55.57
CA THR A 84 -5.02 10.51 -56.17
C THR A 84 -5.26 9.39 -55.15
N GLU A 85 -6.05 8.41 -55.58
CA GLU A 85 -6.54 7.19 -54.90
C GLU A 85 -5.49 6.07 -54.73
N PRO A 86 -5.79 5.02 -53.92
CA PRO A 86 -4.86 3.97 -53.49
C PRO A 86 -5.00 2.64 -54.27
N GLU A 87 -4.33 1.58 -53.76
CA GLU A 87 -4.43 0.12 -54.04
C GLU A 87 -3.30 -0.47 -54.92
N PRO A 88 -2.86 -1.75 -54.73
CA PRO A 88 -3.71 -2.87 -54.32
C PRO A 88 -3.19 -3.93 -53.33
N VAL A 89 -4.18 -4.61 -52.77
CA VAL A 89 -4.23 -5.94 -52.14
C VAL A 89 -3.57 -7.04 -52.98
N ILE A 90 -2.87 -7.97 -52.32
CA ILE A 90 -2.53 -9.30 -52.86
C ILE A 90 -2.93 -10.39 -51.84
N GLU A 91 -3.75 -11.30 -52.33
CA GLU A 91 -4.23 -12.56 -51.73
C GLU A 91 -3.29 -13.70 -52.18
N VAL A 92 -2.86 -14.60 -51.27
CA VAL A 92 -2.23 -15.88 -51.65
C VAL A 92 -2.64 -16.99 -50.67
N THR A 93 -3.05 -18.12 -51.24
CA THR A 93 -3.49 -19.39 -50.66
C THR A 93 -2.36 -20.39 -50.35
N GLU A 94 -2.58 -21.18 -49.29
CA GLU A 94 -2.10 -22.53 -48.86
C GLU A 94 -0.80 -23.19 -49.41
N GLY A 95 -0.08 -23.84 -48.48
CA GLY A 95 0.86 -24.96 -48.72
C GLY A 95 1.48 -25.50 -47.41
N GLU A 96 1.21 -26.78 -47.11
CA GLU A 96 1.77 -27.59 -46.00
C GLU A 96 3.28 -27.91 -46.20
N ASP A 97 4.05 -28.02 -45.10
CA ASP A 97 4.83 -29.23 -44.70
C ASP A 97 5.85 -28.96 -43.55
N THR A 98 5.61 -29.65 -42.43
CA THR A 98 6.53 -30.36 -41.48
C THR A 98 7.91 -29.78 -41.10
N GLU A 99 8.19 -29.63 -39.79
CA GLU A 99 9.00 -30.57 -38.97
C GLU A 99 9.23 -30.07 -37.53
N ASP A 100 8.93 -30.97 -36.61
CA ASP A 100 9.19 -31.08 -35.16
C ASP A 100 10.37 -30.30 -34.55
N ASN A 101 10.10 -29.61 -33.44
CA ASN A 101 11.02 -29.58 -32.29
C ASN A 101 10.22 -29.32 -31.00
N GLU A 102 9.72 -30.39 -30.38
CA GLU A 102 9.15 -30.32 -29.02
C GLU A 102 10.27 -30.05 -28.00
N LEU A 103 10.31 -28.81 -27.51
CA LEU A 103 10.98 -28.46 -26.27
C LEU A 103 9.96 -28.67 -25.15
N HIS A 104 10.19 -29.67 -24.30
CA HIS A 104 9.47 -29.90 -23.06
C HIS A 104 9.59 -28.65 -22.16
N SER A 105 8.60 -27.76 -22.18
CA SER A 105 8.33 -26.84 -21.09
C SER A 105 7.30 -27.51 -20.18
N SER A 106 7.70 -27.85 -18.97
CA SER A 106 6.78 -28.25 -17.92
C SER A 106 6.01 -27.02 -17.45
N ILE A 107 4.96 -26.67 -18.18
CA ILE A 107 3.96 -25.72 -17.71
C ILE A 107 3.25 -26.40 -16.54
N GLY A 108 3.36 -25.78 -15.37
CA GLY A 108 2.65 -26.17 -14.17
C GLY A 108 1.16 -26.30 -14.47
N THR A 109 0.58 -27.37 -13.95
CA THR A 109 -0.83 -27.71 -14.07
C THR A 109 -1.69 -26.51 -13.70
N ALA A 110 -2.45 -25.97 -14.66
CA ALA A 110 -3.54 -25.05 -14.42
C ALA A 110 -4.51 -25.68 -13.41
N VAL A 111 -4.64 -25.05 -12.25
CA VAL A 111 -5.62 -25.44 -11.22
C VAL A 111 -6.99 -25.01 -11.73
N THR A 112 -7.87 -25.96 -11.98
CA THR A 112 -9.25 -25.70 -12.38
C THR A 112 -10.03 -25.05 -11.23
N HIS A 113 -10.44 -23.80 -11.46
CA HIS A 113 -11.14 -22.89 -10.53
C HIS A 113 -12.64 -23.18 -10.44
N GLU A 114 -13.06 -24.24 -9.74
CA GLU A 114 -14.50 -24.41 -9.40
C GLU A 114 -14.77 -24.60 -7.89
N ASP A 115 -13.75 -24.56 -7.04
CA ASP A 115 -13.86 -24.50 -5.58
C ASP A 115 -12.66 -23.68 -5.05
N ARG A 116 -12.69 -22.35 -5.17
CA ARG A 116 -11.67 -21.47 -4.59
C ARG A 116 -11.90 -21.38 -3.08
N ASP A 117 -11.24 -22.23 -2.31
CA ASP A 117 -10.86 -21.87 -0.94
C ASP A 117 -9.78 -20.76 -1.09
N ASP A 118 -10.21 -19.52 -1.35
CA ASP A 118 -9.37 -18.36 -1.71
C ASP A 118 -8.44 -17.88 -0.59
N TYR A 119 -8.64 -18.41 0.62
CA TYR A 119 -7.86 -18.02 1.78
C TYR A 119 -6.70 -18.97 2.01
N TYR A 120 -5.50 -18.46 1.74
CA TYR A 120 -4.25 -19.20 1.88
C TYR A 120 -3.75 -19.40 3.33
N GLY A 121 -4.46 -18.85 4.33
CA GLY A 121 -4.03 -18.87 5.74
C GLY A 121 -2.87 -17.91 6.01
N ALA A 122 -2.00 -18.26 6.95
CA ALA A 122 -0.81 -17.45 7.24
C ALA A 122 0.15 -17.44 6.03
N LEU A 123 0.63 -16.25 5.69
CA LEU A 123 1.54 -16.00 4.58
C LEU A 123 2.98 -15.82 5.06
N PHE A 124 3.93 -16.18 4.21
CA PHE A 124 5.37 -16.05 4.45
C PHE A 124 6.10 -15.51 3.21
N VAL A 125 7.32 -15.02 3.40
CA VAL A 125 8.22 -14.70 2.28
C VAL A 125 9.34 -15.72 2.22
N GLU A 126 9.41 -16.47 1.13
CA GLU A 126 10.46 -17.47 0.89
C GLU A 126 11.00 -17.31 -0.53
N ASP A 127 12.33 -17.36 -0.69
CA ASP A 127 13.02 -17.28 -1.98
C ASP A 127 12.54 -16.13 -2.89
N GLY A 128 12.26 -14.96 -2.29
CA GLY A 128 11.81 -13.76 -3.02
C GLY A 128 10.33 -13.78 -3.41
N LYS A 129 9.52 -14.72 -2.88
CA LYS A 129 8.11 -14.91 -3.23
C LYS A 129 7.23 -14.93 -2.00
N LEU A 130 5.98 -14.47 -2.16
CA LEU A 130 4.93 -14.64 -1.18
C LEU A 130 4.38 -16.08 -1.28
N VAL A 131 4.33 -16.79 -0.16
CA VAL A 131 3.90 -18.19 -0.11
C VAL A 131 2.92 -18.45 1.03
N ASP A 132 2.12 -19.51 0.89
CA ASP A 132 1.25 -20.03 1.94
C ASP A 132 2.03 -20.91 2.94
N SER A 133 1.33 -21.39 3.97
CA SER A 133 1.91 -22.28 4.99
C SER A 133 2.40 -23.65 4.47
N GLU A 134 2.04 -24.02 3.23
CA GLU A 134 2.52 -25.23 2.56
C GLU A 134 3.68 -24.97 1.58
N GLY A 135 4.07 -23.70 1.41
CA GLY A 135 5.13 -23.26 0.50
C GLY A 135 4.68 -23.08 -0.95
N ASN A 136 3.37 -23.01 -1.21
CA ASN A 136 2.84 -22.68 -2.54
C ASN A 136 2.88 -21.17 -2.75
N GLN A 137 3.24 -20.71 -3.94
CA GLN A 137 3.22 -19.28 -4.26
C GLN A 137 1.80 -18.74 -4.22
N VAL A 138 1.65 -17.54 -3.65
CA VAL A 138 0.38 -16.83 -3.48
C VAL A 138 0.43 -15.54 -4.27
N GLN A 139 -0.65 -15.24 -4.99
CA GLN A 139 -0.87 -13.96 -5.63
C GLN A 139 -2.10 -13.31 -5.00
N LEU A 140 -1.89 -12.16 -4.35
CA LEU A 140 -2.98 -11.33 -3.87
C LEU A 140 -3.30 -10.28 -4.92
N THR A 141 -4.54 -10.22 -5.37
CA THR A 141 -5.02 -9.23 -6.34
C THR A 141 -6.14 -8.45 -5.70
N GLY A 142 -5.97 -7.13 -5.61
CA GLY A 142 -6.76 -6.30 -4.72
C GLY A 142 -7.03 -4.90 -5.20
N VAL A 143 -7.71 -4.16 -4.32
CA VAL A 143 -8.06 -2.76 -4.48
C VAL A 143 -7.53 -1.98 -3.28
N SER A 144 -6.92 -0.83 -3.53
CA SER A 144 -6.62 0.16 -2.51
C SER A 144 -7.82 1.09 -2.33
N SER A 145 -8.18 1.41 -1.09
CA SER A 145 -8.98 2.59 -0.82
C SER A 145 -8.26 3.83 -1.34
N HIS A 146 -8.99 4.91 -1.63
CA HIS A 146 -8.38 6.24 -1.53
C HIS A 146 -8.05 6.51 -0.05
N GLY A 147 -7.48 7.67 0.27
CA GLY A 147 -7.33 8.13 1.64
C GLY A 147 -8.61 7.96 2.48
N ILE A 148 -8.55 7.08 3.49
CA ILE A 148 -9.70 6.77 4.36
C ILE A 148 -10.12 7.96 5.23
N ASN A 149 -9.29 9.00 5.31
CA ASN A 149 -9.59 10.31 5.88
C ASN A 149 -10.50 11.19 5.00
N TRP A 150 -10.68 10.83 3.72
CA TRP A 150 -11.47 11.58 2.75
C TRP A 150 -12.63 10.79 2.15
N PHE A 151 -12.44 9.50 1.89
CA PHE A 151 -13.44 8.61 1.29
C PHE A 151 -13.74 7.39 2.19
N PRO A 152 -14.00 7.58 3.50
CA PRO A 152 -14.26 6.47 4.42
C PRO A 152 -15.49 5.63 4.05
N GLU A 153 -16.46 6.21 3.36
CA GLU A 153 -17.72 5.54 3.00
C GLU A 153 -17.54 4.34 2.07
N TYR A 154 -16.43 4.29 1.33
CA TYR A 154 -16.08 3.18 0.45
C TYR A 154 -15.40 2.02 1.19
N VAL A 155 -15.09 2.18 2.48
CA VAL A 155 -14.47 1.16 3.33
C VAL A 155 -15.51 0.71 4.36
N SER A 156 -16.31 -0.29 3.99
CA SER A 156 -17.37 -0.85 4.83
C SER A 156 -17.48 -2.37 4.64
N ALA A 157 -18.22 -3.03 5.53
CA ALA A 157 -18.46 -4.48 5.39
C ALA A 157 -19.17 -4.85 4.07
N ASP A 158 -20.10 -4.01 3.59
CA ASP A 158 -20.84 -4.26 2.35
C ASP A 158 -19.94 -4.05 1.12
N SER A 159 -19.09 -3.01 1.12
CA SER A 159 -18.16 -2.77 0.01
C SER A 159 -17.08 -3.84 -0.10
N ILE A 160 -16.49 -4.26 1.02
CA ILE A 160 -15.48 -5.34 1.07
C ILE A 160 -16.09 -6.66 0.60
N LYS A 161 -17.32 -6.95 1.01
CA LYS A 161 -18.03 -8.12 0.52
C LYS A 161 -18.33 -8.04 -0.98
N THR A 162 -18.73 -6.87 -1.49
CA THR A 162 -18.93 -6.65 -2.94
C THR A 162 -17.66 -6.93 -3.73
N LEU A 163 -16.53 -6.39 -3.27
CA LEU A 163 -15.22 -6.63 -3.88
C LEU A 163 -14.87 -8.13 -3.93
N ARG A 164 -15.13 -8.86 -2.84
CA ARG A 164 -14.93 -10.31 -2.79
C ARG A 164 -15.86 -11.06 -3.75
N ASP A 165 -17.17 -10.92 -3.55
CA ASP A 165 -18.19 -11.76 -4.17
C ASP A 165 -18.37 -11.43 -5.67
N ASP A 166 -18.36 -10.14 -6.00
CA ASP A 166 -18.70 -9.68 -7.34
C ASP A 166 -17.44 -9.43 -8.18
N TRP A 167 -16.37 -8.86 -7.62
CA TRP A 167 -15.16 -8.57 -8.40
C TRP A 167 -14.20 -9.75 -8.39
N GLY A 168 -14.10 -10.50 -7.30
CA GLY A 168 -13.21 -11.65 -7.16
C GLY A 168 -11.82 -11.29 -6.63
N VAL A 169 -11.67 -10.14 -5.98
CA VAL A 169 -10.42 -9.74 -5.33
C VAL A 169 -10.28 -10.41 -3.95
N ASN A 170 -9.05 -10.60 -3.49
CA ASN A 170 -8.73 -11.31 -2.24
C ASN A 170 -7.94 -10.47 -1.21
N VAL A 171 -7.64 -9.21 -1.53
CA VAL A 171 -7.01 -8.26 -0.60
C VAL A 171 -7.59 -6.85 -0.75
N ILE A 172 -7.76 -6.15 0.38
CA ILE A 172 -8.05 -4.71 0.40
C ILE A 172 -6.92 -3.94 1.10
N ARG A 173 -6.46 -2.84 0.50
CA ARG A 173 -5.46 -1.95 1.09
C ARG A 173 -6.12 -0.69 1.65
N LEU A 174 -5.73 -0.31 2.87
CA LEU A 174 -6.31 0.81 3.62
C LEU A 174 -5.32 1.97 3.69
N ALA A 175 -5.40 2.90 2.74
CA ALA A 175 -4.54 4.07 2.66
C ALA A 175 -4.86 5.09 3.78
N MET A 176 -4.14 5.01 4.90
CA MET A 176 -4.28 5.95 6.01
C MET A 176 -3.24 7.06 5.93
N TYR A 177 -3.60 8.17 5.28
CA TYR A 177 -2.73 9.35 5.16
C TYR A 177 -2.25 9.85 6.51
N THR A 178 -0.99 10.26 6.57
CA THR A 178 -0.33 10.68 7.81
C THR A 178 -0.43 12.19 8.03
N SER A 179 -0.03 12.97 7.02
CA SER A 179 0.28 14.40 7.14
C SER A 179 -0.69 15.30 6.37
N ASP A 180 -1.43 14.72 5.43
CA ASP A 180 -2.45 15.40 4.63
C ASP A 180 -3.66 15.87 5.45
N TYR A 181 -4.56 16.64 4.84
CA TYR A 181 -5.74 17.16 5.53
C TYR A 181 -6.56 16.02 6.15
N ASN A 182 -6.78 16.09 7.47
CA ASN A 182 -7.37 15.01 8.29
C ASN A 182 -6.57 13.69 8.31
N GLY A 183 -5.27 13.73 8.00
CA GLY A 183 -4.35 12.62 8.18
C GLY A 183 -4.14 12.29 9.66
N TYR A 184 -3.67 11.08 9.94
CA TYR A 184 -3.55 10.52 11.29
C TYR A 184 -2.71 11.40 12.23
N CYS A 185 -1.63 12.02 11.74
CA CYS A 185 -0.69 12.79 12.55
C CYS A 185 -1.11 14.25 12.76
N VAL A 186 -2.02 14.77 11.92
CA VAL A 186 -2.40 16.20 11.91
C VAL A 186 -3.86 16.46 12.24
N GLY A 187 -4.73 15.45 12.16
CA GLY A 187 -6.18 15.55 12.40
C GLY A 187 -6.59 15.60 13.89
N GLY A 188 -5.67 15.31 14.81
CA GLY A 188 -5.94 15.26 16.26
C GLY A 188 -6.59 13.97 16.74
N SER A 189 -6.81 13.84 18.05
CA SER A 189 -7.18 12.56 18.68
C SER A 189 -8.53 12.00 18.22
N ASP A 190 -9.53 12.84 18.02
CA ASP A 190 -10.86 12.38 17.59
C ASP A 190 -10.82 11.82 16.16
N ASN A 191 -9.96 12.42 15.31
CA ASN A 191 -9.70 11.93 13.97
C ASN A 191 -8.92 10.60 14.00
N GLN A 192 -7.88 10.50 14.83
CA GLN A 192 -7.14 9.25 15.02
C GLN A 192 -8.05 8.09 15.45
N GLU A 193 -8.96 8.31 16.39
CA GLU A 193 -9.93 7.28 16.80
C GLU A 193 -10.93 6.95 15.68
N THR A 194 -11.31 7.92 14.85
CA THR A 194 -12.18 7.68 13.69
C THR A 194 -11.47 6.80 12.65
N LEU A 195 -10.22 7.12 12.30
CA LEU A 195 -9.42 6.36 11.34
C LEU A 195 -9.17 4.93 11.83
N LYS A 196 -8.84 4.76 13.12
CA LYS A 196 -8.71 3.43 13.71
C LYS A 196 -10.03 2.65 13.67
N GLY A 197 -11.16 3.31 13.91
CA GLY A 197 -12.48 2.67 13.80
C GLY A 197 -12.80 2.17 12.38
N ILE A 198 -12.38 2.89 11.35
CA ILE A 198 -12.51 2.46 9.94
C ILE A 198 -11.63 1.23 9.67
N ILE A 199 -10.38 1.25 10.16
CA ILE A 199 -9.48 0.09 10.05
C ILE A 199 -10.07 -1.11 10.79
N ASP A 200 -10.65 -0.93 11.97
CA ASP A 200 -11.29 -2.00 12.73
C ASP A 200 -12.40 -2.68 11.92
N GLU A 201 -13.32 -1.87 11.37
CA GLU A 201 -14.43 -2.39 10.56
C GLU A 201 -13.91 -3.13 9.32
N ALA A 202 -12.89 -2.59 8.65
CA ALA A 202 -12.31 -3.20 7.47
C ALA A 202 -11.57 -4.52 7.78
N VAL A 203 -10.82 -4.59 8.87
CA VAL A 203 -10.12 -5.81 9.29
C VAL A 203 -11.14 -6.88 9.67
N GLU A 204 -12.18 -6.54 10.44
CA GLU A 204 -13.26 -7.46 10.78
C GLU A 204 -13.97 -7.97 9.51
N ALA A 205 -14.34 -7.07 8.59
CA ALA A 205 -15.00 -7.42 7.35
C ALA A 205 -14.13 -8.29 6.43
N ALA A 206 -12.84 -7.97 6.25
CA ALA A 206 -11.93 -8.78 5.45
C ALA A 206 -11.78 -10.19 6.04
N THR A 207 -11.68 -10.29 7.38
CA THR A 207 -11.59 -11.56 8.09
C THR A 207 -12.85 -12.40 7.92
N ASP A 208 -14.04 -11.81 8.07
CA ASP A 208 -15.33 -12.49 7.89
C ASP A 208 -15.58 -12.94 6.44
N ASN A 209 -14.83 -12.39 5.48
CA ASN A 209 -14.92 -12.65 4.05
C ASN A 209 -13.73 -13.46 3.51
N ASP A 210 -12.87 -13.99 4.39
CA ASP A 210 -11.71 -14.80 3.99
C ASP A 210 -10.72 -14.03 3.07
N MET A 211 -10.60 -12.71 3.27
CA MET A 211 -9.71 -11.80 2.54
C MET A 211 -8.55 -11.29 3.40
N TYR A 212 -7.46 -10.89 2.74
CA TYR A 212 -6.36 -10.16 3.34
C TYR A 212 -6.66 -8.66 3.44
N VAL A 213 -5.98 -7.99 4.37
CA VAL A 213 -6.07 -6.55 4.56
C VAL A 213 -4.70 -5.95 4.79
N ILE A 214 -4.35 -4.92 4.02
CA ILE A 214 -3.11 -4.15 4.18
C ILE A 214 -3.43 -2.88 4.96
N ILE A 215 -2.80 -2.72 6.13
CA ILE A 215 -2.84 -1.48 6.91
C ILE A 215 -1.66 -0.62 6.46
N ASP A 216 -1.97 0.42 5.67
CA ASP A 216 -0.96 1.28 5.07
C ASP A 216 -0.80 2.60 5.83
N TRP A 217 0.43 2.80 6.34
CA TRP A 217 0.91 4.09 6.83
C TRP A 217 1.30 4.96 5.63
N HIS A 218 0.29 5.71 5.16
CA HIS A 218 0.35 6.34 3.85
C HIS A 218 1.15 7.65 3.85
N THR A 219 2.47 7.53 4.02
CA THR A 219 3.45 8.60 3.82
C THR A 219 3.46 9.04 2.36
N LEU A 220 3.30 10.35 2.12
CA LEU A 220 3.32 10.95 0.78
C LEU A 220 3.92 12.36 0.83
N ASN A 221 3.15 13.35 1.31
CA ASN A 221 3.59 14.75 1.39
C ASN A 221 4.61 15.01 2.50
N ASP A 222 4.66 14.13 3.50
CA ASP A 222 5.70 14.07 4.54
C ASP A 222 7.03 13.51 4.02
N SER A 223 7.07 12.90 2.82
CA SER A 223 8.24 12.45 2.03
C SER A 223 9.27 11.54 2.71
N ASP A 224 9.73 11.85 3.92
CA ASP A 224 10.63 11.05 4.76
C ASP A 224 9.81 10.38 5.88
N PRO A 225 9.73 9.04 5.92
CA PRO A 225 8.97 8.34 6.96
C PRO A 225 9.50 8.60 8.37
N ASN A 226 10.70 9.18 8.51
CA ASN A 226 11.20 9.62 9.81
C ASN A 226 10.46 10.82 10.41
N GLU A 227 9.69 11.60 9.63
CA GLU A 227 8.97 12.80 10.12
C GLU A 227 8.00 12.43 11.25
N TYR A 228 7.16 11.41 11.03
CA TYR A 228 6.16 10.94 12.00
C TYR A 228 6.48 9.56 12.60
N LYS A 229 7.77 9.18 12.65
CA LYS A 229 8.20 7.86 13.13
C LYS A 229 7.71 7.51 14.53
N SER A 230 7.64 8.48 15.44
CA SER A 230 7.14 8.21 16.80
C SER A 230 5.66 7.84 16.81
N ASP A 231 4.86 8.49 15.96
CA ASP A 231 3.45 8.19 15.77
C ASP A 231 3.27 6.83 15.08
N ALA A 232 4.07 6.52 14.05
CA ALA A 232 4.08 5.22 13.39
C ALA A 232 4.39 4.07 14.36
N ILE A 233 5.45 4.21 15.18
CA ILE A 233 5.81 3.23 16.23
C ILE A 233 4.65 3.01 17.20
N GLN A 234 3.96 4.08 17.61
CA GLN A 234 2.83 3.96 18.51
C GLN A 234 1.64 3.26 17.82
N PHE A 235 1.33 3.68 16.60
CA PHE A 235 0.22 3.17 15.80
C PHE A 235 0.39 1.68 15.49
N PHE A 236 1.51 1.27 14.89
CA PHE A 236 1.77 -0.14 14.57
C PHE A 236 1.85 -1.00 15.82
N GLY A 237 2.39 -0.48 16.93
CA GLY A 237 2.33 -1.16 18.22
C GLY A 237 0.91 -1.35 18.77
N GLU A 238 -0.04 -0.47 18.44
CA GLU A 238 -1.45 -0.63 18.77
C GLU A 238 -2.11 -1.65 17.85
N MET A 239 -1.93 -1.52 16.53
CA MET A 239 -2.54 -2.39 15.52
C MET A 239 -2.11 -3.85 15.69
N VAL A 240 -0.80 -4.12 15.80
CA VAL A 240 -0.30 -5.49 15.93
C VAL A 240 -0.79 -6.19 17.20
N ARG A 241 -0.98 -5.46 18.31
CA ARG A 241 -1.55 -6.04 19.54
C ARG A 241 -3.04 -6.29 19.45
N LYS A 242 -3.73 -5.51 18.64
CA LYS A 242 -5.16 -5.64 18.44
C LYS A 242 -5.47 -6.83 17.54
N TYR A 243 -4.63 -7.05 16.54
CA TYR A 243 -4.80 -8.07 15.53
C TYR A 243 -3.84 -9.26 15.69
N GLU A 244 -3.34 -9.52 16.91
CA GLU A 244 -2.34 -10.57 17.16
C GLU A 244 -2.82 -12.00 16.83
N ASP A 245 -4.14 -12.21 16.79
CA ASP A 245 -4.78 -13.49 16.47
C ASP A 245 -5.28 -13.57 15.01
N TYR A 246 -4.90 -12.62 14.15
CA TYR A 246 -5.37 -12.51 12.77
C TYR A 246 -4.26 -12.82 11.76
N ASP A 247 -4.41 -13.92 11.01
CA ASP A 247 -3.43 -14.37 10.01
C ASP A 247 -3.54 -13.61 8.66
N ASN A 248 -4.52 -12.70 8.51
CA ASN A 248 -4.84 -12.01 7.27
C ASN A 248 -4.39 -10.53 7.22
N VAL A 249 -3.74 -10.01 8.27
CA VAL A 249 -3.30 -8.61 8.35
C VAL A 249 -1.85 -8.46 7.87
N ILE A 250 -1.66 -7.52 6.93
CA ILE A 250 -0.36 -7.14 6.37
C ILE A 250 -0.07 -5.69 6.76
N TYR A 251 1.17 -5.37 7.13
CA TYR A 251 1.55 -4.01 7.57
C TYR A 251 2.42 -3.32 6.52
N GLU A 252 1.93 -2.25 5.90
CA GLU A 252 2.74 -1.40 5.02
C GLU A 252 3.21 -0.18 5.79
N ILE A 253 4.50 -0.16 6.15
CA ILE A 253 5.00 0.79 7.17
C ILE A 253 5.32 2.17 6.62
N CYS A 254 5.42 2.32 5.30
CA CYS A 254 5.52 3.61 4.64
C CYS A 254 5.18 3.44 3.15
N ASN A 255 4.12 4.12 2.69
CA ASN A 255 3.67 4.12 1.29
C ASN A 255 4.74 4.58 0.29
N GLU A 256 5.07 5.89 0.26
CA GLU A 256 5.91 6.47 -0.79
C GLU A 256 6.97 7.42 -0.24
N PRO A 257 8.09 6.90 0.29
CA PRO A 257 9.29 7.70 0.50
C PRO A 257 9.72 8.41 -0.80
N ASN A 258 9.89 9.73 -0.77
CA ASN A 258 10.15 10.52 -1.98
C ASN A 258 10.99 11.77 -1.74
N GLY A 259 11.25 12.55 -2.80
CA GLY A 259 12.08 13.74 -2.74
C GLY A 259 13.55 13.39 -2.50
N ASP A 260 14.14 13.95 -1.44
CA ASP A 260 15.53 13.71 -1.06
C ASP A 260 15.70 12.48 -0.13
N THR A 261 14.62 11.78 0.20
CA THR A 261 14.63 10.59 1.08
C THR A 261 15.38 9.44 0.42
N THR A 262 16.40 8.93 1.10
CA THR A 262 17.25 7.84 0.59
C THR A 262 16.86 6.49 1.18
N TRP A 263 17.35 5.39 0.58
CA TRP A 263 17.19 4.05 1.16
C TRP A 263 17.78 3.96 2.58
N ASP A 264 18.89 4.63 2.87
CA ASP A 264 19.47 4.69 4.22
C ASP A 264 18.50 5.31 5.26
N ASP A 265 17.76 6.36 4.87
CA ASP A 265 16.77 7.01 5.74
C ASP A 265 15.59 6.08 6.02
N ILE A 266 15.13 5.36 4.98
CA ILE A 266 14.05 4.38 5.08
C ILE A 266 14.48 3.18 5.93
N LYS A 267 15.69 2.64 5.74
CA LYS A 267 16.24 1.57 6.59
C LYS A 267 16.29 2.00 8.03
N LYS A 268 16.72 3.23 8.33
CA LYS A 268 16.74 3.75 9.70
C LYS A 268 15.34 3.81 10.32
N TYR A 269 14.34 4.20 9.53
CA TYR A 269 12.93 4.15 9.95
C TYR A 269 12.46 2.71 10.22
N ALA A 270 12.62 1.83 9.23
CA ALA A 270 12.19 0.43 9.29
C ALA A 270 12.82 -0.33 10.46
N ASN A 271 14.11 -0.12 10.72
CA ASN A 271 14.82 -0.72 11.86
C ASN A 271 14.32 -0.27 13.25
N GLU A 272 13.50 0.78 13.35
CA GLU A 272 12.85 1.18 14.60
C GLU A 272 11.38 0.72 14.67
N VAL A 273 10.69 0.60 13.53
CA VAL A 273 9.26 0.20 13.47
C VAL A 273 9.09 -1.31 13.44
N ILE A 274 9.85 -2.03 12.60
CA ILE A 274 9.74 -3.49 12.45
C ILE A 274 9.90 -4.22 13.79
N PRO A 275 10.87 -3.89 14.67
CA PRO A 275 10.98 -4.55 15.97
C PRO A 275 9.76 -4.36 16.89
N VAL A 276 8.94 -3.33 16.67
CA VAL A 276 7.71 -3.10 17.44
C VAL A 276 6.62 -4.08 17.01
N ILE A 277 6.49 -4.32 15.69
CA ILE A 277 5.59 -5.31 15.10
C ILE A 277 6.05 -6.72 15.51
N ARG A 278 7.32 -7.04 15.23
CA ARG A 278 7.97 -8.33 15.55
C ARG A 278 7.98 -8.68 17.04
N GLY A 279 7.83 -7.69 17.92
CA GLY A 279 7.73 -7.91 19.37
C GLY A 279 6.39 -8.51 19.81
N VAL A 280 5.42 -8.62 18.92
CA VAL A 280 4.08 -9.18 19.16
C VAL A 280 3.79 -10.28 18.16
N ASP A 281 3.99 -10.01 16.87
CA ASP A 281 3.82 -10.97 15.78
C ASP A 281 5.18 -11.19 15.10
N GLU A 282 5.82 -12.31 15.44
CA GLU A 282 7.16 -12.67 14.94
C GLU A 282 7.14 -12.92 13.42
N ASP A 283 5.99 -13.30 12.85
CA ASP A 283 5.87 -13.80 11.47
C ASP A 283 5.11 -12.85 10.52
N ALA A 284 4.50 -11.76 11.01
CA ALA A 284 3.83 -10.70 10.20
C ALA A 284 4.47 -10.42 8.82
N ILE A 285 3.67 -10.34 7.76
CA ILE A 285 4.16 -9.77 6.49
C ILE A 285 4.26 -8.25 6.65
N ILE A 286 5.44 -7.69 6.36
CA ILE A 286 5.68 -6.26 6.41
C ILE A 286 6.13 -5.76 5.04
N LEU A 287 5.37 -4.81 4.49
CA LEU A 287 5.69 -4.11 3.26
C LEU A 287 6.45 -2.81 3.59
N VAL A 288 7.53 -2.54 2.86
CA VAL A 288 8.40 -1.37 3.08
C VAL A 288 8.52 -0.58 1.78
N GLY A 289 8.05 0.68 1.81
CA GLY A 289 8.24 1.66 0.74
C GLY A 289 9.69 1.82 0.32
N THR A 290 9.90 2.08 -0.97
CA THR A 290 11.23 2.32 -1.55
C THR A 290 11.39 3.78 -1.98
N PRO A 291 12.60 4.28 -2.25
CA PRO A 291 12.77 5.67 -2.67
C PRO A 291 12.03 5.99 -3.97
N SER A 292 11.93 7.29 -4.26
CA SER A 292 11.33 7.81 -5.50
C SER A 292 9.88 7.38 -5.69
N TRP A 293 9.02 7.58 -4.68
CA TRP A 293 7.61 7.14 -4.71
C TRP A 293 7.49 5.64 -4.92
N SER A 294 8.29 4.88 -4.15
CA SER A 294 8.34 3.43 -4.23
C SER A 294 8.61 2.90 -5.65
N SER A 295 9.52 3.53 -6.40
CA SER A 295 9.90 3.09 -7.75
C SER A 295 11.38 2.76 -7.92
N ASP A 296 12.21 3.03 -6.90
CA ASP A 296 13.65 2.72 -6.90
C ASP A 296 13.94 1.41 -6.14
N LEU A 297 13.91 0.29 -6.88
CA LEU A 297 14.33 -1.01 -6.35
C LEU A 297 15.85 -1.22 -6.45
N GLU A 298 16.54 -0.51 -7.35
CA GLU A 298 17.99 -0.67 -7.59
C GLU A 298 18.78 -0.37 -6.30
N SER A 299 18.38 0.66 -5.55
CA SER A 299 19.02 1.00 -4.27
C SER A 299 18.82 -0.04 -3.16
N VAL A 300 17.86 -0.97 -3.33
CA VAL A 300 17.46 -1.97 -2.33
C VAL A 300 18.09 -3.34 -2.59
N VAL A 301 18.19 -3.76 -3.85
CA VAL A 301 18.59 -5.13 -4.27
C VAL A 301 19.79 -5.68 -3.50
N ASP A 302 20.86 -4.89 -3.39
CA ASP A 302 22.13 -5.27 -2.75
C ASP A 302 22.25 -4.83 -1.27
N ASP A 303 21.22 -4.17 -0.71
CA ASP A 303 21.23 -3.63 0.65
C ASP A 303 19.89 -3.81 1.38
N GLN A 304 19.33 -5.02 1.29
CA GLN A 304 18.09 -5.42 1.95
C GLN A 304 18.15 -5.26 3.49
N LEU A 305 16.96 -5.18 4.10
CA LEU A 305 16.77 -5.26 5.54
C LEU A 305 17.09 -6.67 6.07
N ASP A 306 17.68 -6.75 7.26
CA ASP A 306 18.04 -8.02 7.93
C ASP A 306 16.86 -8.53 8.79
N PHE A 307 15.71 -8.72 8.14
CA PHE A 307 14.48 -9.27 8.74
C PHE A 307 13.83 -10.26 7.77
N ASP A 308 13.24 -11.32 8.30
CA ASP A 308 12.40 -12.24 7.54
C ASP A 308 11.01 -11.62 7.26
N ASN A 309 10.26 -12.20 6.32
CA ASN A 309 8.89 -11.79 5.96
C ASN A 309 8.75 -10.29 5.60
N ILE A 310 9.76 -9.76 4.91
CA ILE A 310 9.76 -8.42 4.34
C ILE A 310 9.53 -8.50 2.84
N MET A 311 8.67 -7.63 2.32
CA MET A 311 8.59 -7.33 0.89
C MET A 311 8.77 -5.83 0.67
N TYR A 312 9.37 -5.46 -0.44
CA TYR A 312 9.59 -4.07 -0.82
C TYR A 312 8.51 -3.64 -1.80
N THR A 313 7.93 -2.46 -1.57
CA THR A 313 6.83 -2.01 -2.44
C THR A 313 7.36 -1.40 -3.72
N TYR A 314 6.63 -1.66 -4.80
CA TYR A 314 6.85 -1.05 -6.11
C TYR A 314 5.56 -0.43 -6.63
N HIS A 315 5.57 0.87 -6.93
CA HIS A 315 4.40 1.56 -7.45
C HIS A 315 4.60 1.99 -8.91
N PHE A 316 3.54 1.87 -9.70
CA PHE A 316 3.55 2.34 -11.07
C PHE A 316 2.20 2.91 -11.52
N TYR A 317 2.24 3.67 -12.60
CA TYR A 317 1.06 4.28 -13.21
C TYR A 317 1.23 4.13 -14.72
N ALA A 318 0.40 3.30 -15.36
CA ALA A 318 0.70 2.72 -16.67
C ALA A 318 0.90 3.77 -17.77
N ALA A 319 0.19 4.90 -17.74
CA ALA A 319 0.37 5.95 -18.75
C ALA A 319 1.71 6.70 -18.60
N SER A 320 2.35 6.64 -17.42
CA SER A 320 3.63 7.30 -17.11
C SER A 320 4.82 6.35 -17.13
N HIS A 321 4.65 5.18 -16.51
CA HIS A 321 5.69 4.19 -16.26
C HIS A 321 5.63 3.08 -17.30
N LYS A 322 6.59 3.09 -18.22
CA LYS A 322 6.59 2.25 -19.43
C LYS A 322 7.68 1.18 -19.39
N SER A 323 8.26 0.85 -20.55
CA SER A 323 9.22 -0.26 -20.68
C SER A 323 10.44 -0.18 -19.75
N SER A 324 10.94 1.02 -19.43
CA SER A 324 12.09 1.15 -18.50
C SER A 324 11.70 0.71 -17.10
N ALA A 325 10.56 1.19 -16.60
CA ALA A 325 10.04 0.87 -15.28
C ALA A 325 9.79 -0.65 -15.13
N ARG A 326 9.22 -1.30 -16.17
CA ARG A 326 9.09 -2.76 -16.19
C ARG A 326 10.43 -3.48 -16.15
N SER A 327 11.41 -3.02 -16.93
CA SER A 327 12.76 -3.60 -16.93
C SER A 327 13.42 -3.48 -15.55
N ASP A 328 13.25 -2.34 -14.87
CA ASP A 328 13.81 -2.12 -13.54
C ASP A 328 13.18 -3.07 -12.50
N LEU A 329 11.87 -3.34 -12.62
CA LEU A 329 11.18 -4.36 -11.80
C LEU A 329 11.66 -5.78 -12.14
N GLU A 330 11.74 -6.14 -13.43
CA GLU A 330 12.24 -7.45 -13.87
C GLU A 330 13.66 -7.72 -13.34
N ASP A 331 14.56 -6.74 -13.42
CA ASP A 331 15.94 -6.86 -12.93
C ASP A 331 15.97 -7.10 -11.40
N ALA A 332 15.10 -6.41 -10.64
CA ALA A 332 14.98 -6.62 -9.19
C ALA A 332 14.43 -8.00 -8.83
N LEU A 333 13.45 -8.50 -9.59
CA LEU A 333 12.89 -9.84 -9.42
C LEU A 333 13.90 -10.93 -9.79
N GLU A 334 14.67 -10.76 -10.87
CA GLU A 334 15.76 -11.70 -11.25
C GLU A 334 16.86 -11.73 -10.18
N ALA A 335 17.11 -10.61 -9.49
CA ALA A 335 18.01 -10.55 -8.36
C ALA A 335 17.46 -11.19 -7.07
N GLY A 336 16.20 -11.65 -7.07
CA GLY A 336 15.58 -12.33 -5.94
C GLY A 336 14.99 -11.39 -4.88
N LEU A 337 14.74 -10.12 -5.22
CA LEU A 337 14.09 -9.18 -4.32
C LEU A 337 12.61 -9.56 -4.14
N PRO A 338 12.11 -9.72 -2.90
CA PRO A 338 10.67 -9.91 -2.67
C PRO A 338 9.93 -8.59 -2.90
N VAL A 339 9.10 -8.52 -3.94
CA VAL A 339 8.38 -7.30 -4.34
C VAL A 339 6.87 -7.49 -4.26
N PHE A 340 6.18 -6.49 -3.73
CA PHE A 340 4.71 -6.36 -3.72
C PHE A 340 4.31 -5.06 -4.42
N ILE A 341 3.36 -5.09 -5.36
CA ILE A 341 2.87 -3.86 -6.02
C ILE A 341 1.70 -3.30 -5.19
N SER A 342 1.98 -2.66 -4.06
CA SER A 342 0.91 -2.26 -3.12
C SER A 342 0.06 -1.11 -3.64
N GLU A 343 0.51 -0.43 -4.70
CA GLU A 343 -0.26 0.58 -5.39
C GLU A 343 0.08 0.60 -6.88
N TYR A 344 -0.94 0.61 -7.74
CA TYR A 344 -0.76 1.01 -9.14
C TYR A 344 -2.01 1.66 -9.72
N GLY A 345 -1.86 2.46 -10.77
CA GLY A 345 -2.96 2.99 -11.57
C GLY A 345 -2.76 2.75 -13.07
N LEU A 346 -3.81 2.87 -13.87
CA LEU A 346 -3.72 2.68 -15.33
C LEU A 346 -3.61 4.01 -16.10
N VAL A 347 -3.80 5.11 -15.38
CA VAL A 347 -3.69 6.49 -15.87
C VAL A 347 -2.30 7.10 -15.61
N SER A 348 -2.13 8.43 -15.68
CA SER A 348 -0.85 9.08 -15.37
C SER A 348 -0.58 9.16 -13.87
N ALA A 349 0.71 9.32 -13.51
CA ALA A 349 1.18 9.31 -12.12
C ALA A 349 0.65 10.45 -11.24
N ASP A 350 -0.09 11.41 -11.81
CA ASP A 350 -0.85 12.40 -11.05
C ASP A 350 -2.26 11.91 -10.67
N GLY A 351 -2.58 10.63 -10.93
CA GLY A 351 -3.88 10.00 -10.65
C GLY A 351 -4.97 10.34 -11.66
N ASN A 352 -4.63 10.96 -12.80
CA ASN A 352 -5.62 11.46 -13.74
C ASN A 352 -5.27 11.15 -15.20
N GLY A 353 -6.14 11.54 -16.13
CA GLY A 353 -6.01 11.25 -17.55
C GLY A 353 -6.72 9.96 -17.96
N ASP A 354 -6.56 9.60 -19.23
CA ASP A 354 -7.19 8.42 -19.82
C ASP A 354 -6.38 7.15 -19.49
N VAL A 355 -7.07 6.01 -19.41
CA VAL A 355 -6.46 4.68 -19.22
C VAL A 355 -5.56 4.33 -20.42
N ASP A 356 -4.26 4.08 -20.20
CA ASP A 356 -3.35 3.59 -21.25
C ASP A 356 -3.45 2.06 -21.36
N THR A 357 -4.55 1.57 -21.94
CA THR A 357 -4.89 0.14 -22.04
C THR A 357 -3.77 -0.73 -22.65
N LYS A 358 -2.98 -0.18 -23.58
CA LYS A 358 -1.86 -0.90 -24.20
C LYS A 358 -0.69 -1.10 -23.25
N GLU A 359 -0.54 -0.21 -22.29
CA GLU A 359 0.49 -0.33 -21.28
C GLU A 359 0.00 -1.09 -20.06
N ALA A 360 -1.29 -0.95 -19.72
CA ALA A 360 -1.96 -1.79 -18.74
C ALA A 360 -1.81 -3.28 -19.07
N GLU A 361 -2.10 -3.69 -20.31
CA GLU A 361 -1.95 -5.09 -20.77
C GLU A 361 -0.54 -5.64 -20.50
N LYS A 362 0.52 -4.86 -20.78
CA LYS A 362 1.91 -5.31 -20.55
C LYS A 362 2.29 -5.37 -19.08
N TRP A 363 1.69 -4.52 -18.25
CA TRP A 363 1.89 -4.58 -16.80
C TRP A 363 1.18 -5.79 -16.21
N TYR A 364 -0.04 -6.08 -16.67
CA TYR A 364 -0.76 -7.30 -16.29
C TYR A 364 -0.03 -8.57 -16.73
N ASP A 365 0.47 -8.64 -17.96
CA ASP A 365 1.32 -9.75 -18.40
C ASP A 365 2.51 -9.96 -17.45
N LEU A 366 3.21 -8.88 -17.07
CA LEU A 366 4.34 -8.96 -16.15
C LEU A 366 3.94 -9.43 -14.74
N ILE A 367 2.81 -8.93 -14.23
CA ILE A 367 2.24 -9.29 -12.92
C ILE A 367 1.94 -10.79 -12.89
N GLU A 368 1.24 -11.30 -13.91
CA GLU A 368 0.87 -12.72 -14.03
C GLU A 368 2.10 -13.61 -14.23
N GLU A 369 3.01 -13.24 -15.14
CA GLU A 369 4.22 -14.02 -15.43
C GLU A 369 5.12 -14.21 -14.20
N ASN A 370 5.10 -13.24 -13.27
CA ASN A 370 5.95 -13.25 -12.07
C ASN A 370 5.21 -13.58 -10.77
N ASN A 371 3.90 -13.83 -10.84
CA ASN A 371 3.03 -14.08 -9.69
C ASN A 371 3.12 -12.94 -8.64
N LEU A 372 3.05 -11.70 -9.11
CA LEU A 372 3.16 -10.51 -8.26
C LEU A 372 1.82 -10.18 -7.63
N SER A 373 1.82 -9.98 -6.32
CA SER A 373 0.65 -9.44 -5.65
C SER A 373 0.52 -7.95 -5.93
N SER A 374 -0.70 -7.46 -6.17
CA SER A 374 -0.95 -6.09 -6.60
C SER A 374 -2.27 -5.50 -6.07
N CYS A 375 -2.32 -4.17 -5.89
CA CYS A 375 -3.54 -3.44 -5.51
C CYS A 375 -3.73 -2.20 -6.40
N ILE A 376 -4.87 -2.12 -7.09
CA ILE A 376 -5.20 -0.98 -7.94
C ILE A 376 -5.69 0.23 -7.11
N TRP A 377 -5.24 1.42 -7.48
CA TRP A 377 -5.63 2.71 -6.92
C TRP A 377 -6.69 3.34 -7.82
N ASN A 378 -7.91 3.67 -7.37
CA ASN A 378 -8.43 3.59 -5.99
C ASN A 378 -9.95 3.45 -5.90
N LEU A 379 -10.42 2.87 -4.79
CA LEU A 379 -11.84 2.83 -4.45
C LEU A 379 -12.33 4.17 -3.90
N SER A 380 -12.81 5.01 -4.81
CA SER A 380 -13.60 6.22 -4.54
C SER A 380 -14.38 6.62 -5.79
N ASN A 381 -15.23 7.64 -5.68
CA ASN A 381 -15.84 8.34 -6.81
C ASN A 381 -15.24 9.74 -7.05
N LYS A 382 -13.97 9.94 -6.66
CA LYS A 382 -13.29 11.21 -6.91
C LYS A 382 -13.28 11.50 -8.42
N ASP A 383 -13.48 12.77 -8.79
CA ASP A 383 -13.46 13.19 -10.20
C ASP A 383 -12.02 13.24 -10.75
N GLU A 384 -11.42 12.06 -10.90
CA GLU A 384 -10.09 11.79 -11.43
C GLU A 384 -10.04 10.44 -12.16
N GLY A 385 -9.07 10.29 -13.07
CA GLY A 385 -8.98 9.11 -13.94
C GLY A 385 -8.77 7.77 -13.21
N SER A 386 -8.09 7.76 -12.07
CA SER A 386 -7.79 6.52 -11.32
C SER A 386 -8.89 6.06 -10.36
N ALA A 387 -9.91 6.88 -10.11
CA ALA A 387 -11.02 6.47 -9.25
C ALA A 387 -11.79 5.32 -9.91
N LEU A 388 -11.99 4.20 -9.21
CA LEU A 388 -12.64 3.00 -9.77
C LEU A 388 -14.16 3.18 -9.94
N ILE A 389 -14.76 4.05 -9.14
CA ILE A 389 -16.20 4.33 -9.20
C ILE A 389 -16.41 5.63 -9.99
N SER A 390 -17.41 5.64 -10.85
CA SER A 390 -17.77 6.84 -11.63
C SER A 390 -18.11 8.01 -10.70
N SER A 391 -17.65 9.22 -11.05
CA SER A 391 -17.91 10.42 -10.24
C SER A 391 -19.39 10.84 -10.19
N ASP A 392 -20.22 10.27 -11.07
CA ASP A 392 -21.68 10.42 -11.06
C ASP A 392 -22.41 9.35 -10.21
N CYS A 393 -21.69 8.36 -9.66
CA CYS A 393 -22.26 7.30 -8.84
C CYS A 393 -22.27 7.69 -7.35
N ASP A 394 -23.43 7.54 -6.71
CA ASP A 394 -23.64 7.78 -5.27
C ASP A 394 -23.61 6.48 -4.43
N GLU A 395 -23.46 5.31 -5.08
CA GLU A 395 -23.41 4.02 -4.39
C GLU A 395 -22.03 3.76 -3.79
N THR A 396 -22.01 3.05 -2.66
CA THR A 396 -20.80 2.76 -1.87
C THR A 396 -20.49 1.26 -1.75
N SER A 397 -21.33 0.43 -2.37
CA SER A 397 -21.20 -1.03 -2.50
C SER A 397 -22.15 -1.51 -3.60
N ASP A 398 -22.17 -2.82 -3.89
CA ASP A 398 -23.08 -3.46 -4.85
C ASP A 398 -23.10 -2.79 -6.26
N TRP A 399 -21.94 -2.30 -6.72
CA TRP A 399 -21.83 -1.55 -7.97
C TRP A 399 -22.16 -2.40 -9.20
N ALA A 400 -22.97 -1.84 -10.11
CA ALA A 400 -23.10 -2.36 -11.45
C ALA A 400 -21.90 -1.92 -12.32
N GLU A 401 -21.68 -2.61 -13.44
CA GLU A 401 -20.61 -2.25 -14.40
C GLU A 401 -20.72 -0.79 -14.91
N ASP A 402 -21.96 -0.29 -15.08
CA ASP A 402 -22.24 1.10 -15.48
C ASP A 402 -21.96 2.13 -14.36
N ASP A 403 -21.78 1.69 -13.10
CA ASP A 403 -21.39 2.54 -11.97
C ASP A 403 -19.87 2.75 -11.89
N LEU A 404 -19.10 1.96 -12.65
CA LEU A 404 -17.64 2.00 -12.66
C LEU A 404 -17.11 3.09 -13.60
N SER A 405 -15.95 3.63 -13.29
CA SER A 405 -15.20 4.50 -14.20
C SER A 405 -14.54 3.70 -15.34
N GLU A 406 -13.84 4.37 -16.26
CA GLU A 406 -13.07 3.66 -17.30
C GLU A 406 -11.98 2.76 -16.70
N GLU A 407 -11.26 3.22 -15.66
CA GLU A 407 -10.26 2.40 -14.96
C GLU A 407 -10.92 1.24 -14.20
N GLY A 408 -12.05 1.52 -13.54
CA GLY A 408 -12.84 0.51 -12.82
C GLY A 408 -13.34 -0.60 -13.73
N GLN A 409 -13.91 -0.25 -14.89
CA GLN A 409 -14.37 -1.23 -15.89
C GLN A 409 -13.22 -2.08 -16.41
N TYR A 410 -12.09 -1.45 -16.76
CA TYR A 410 -10.94 -2.17 -17.28
C TYR A 410 -10.34 -3.15 -16.26
N PHE A 411 -10.25 -2.74 -14.98
CA PHE A 411 -9.82 -3.63 -13.91
C PHE A 411 -10.81 -4.76 -13.66
N TYR A 412 -12.11 -4.46 -13.58
CA TYR A 412 -13.15 -5.46 -13.40
C TYR A 412 -13.12 -6.52 -14.51
N ASP A 413 -12.97 -6.11 -15.76
CA ASP A 413 -12.82 -7.01 -16.91
C ASP A 413 -11.54 -7.87 -16.83
N TYR A 414 -10.42 -7.28 -16.40
CA TYR A 414 -9.17 -8.02 -16.20
C TYR A 414 -9.34 -9.16 -15.17
N ILE A 415 -9.95 -8.87 -14.02
CA ILE A 415 -10.20 -9.90 -13.00
C ILE A 415 -11.14 -10.99 -13.53
N LYS A 416 -12.21 -10.61 -14.25
CA LYS A 416 -13.20 -11.56 -14.79
C LYS A 416 -12.76 -12.37 -16.00
N THR A 417 -11.74 -11.92 -16.72
CA THR A 417 -11.18 -12.67 -17.86
C THR A 417 -10.05 -13.61 -17.45
N GLY A 418 -9.49 -13.43 -16.25
CA GLY A 418 -8.55 -14.35 -15.61
C GLY A 418 -9.20 -15.56 -14.92
N GLU A 419 -10.53 -15.54 -14.72
CA GLU A 419 -11.37 -16.69 -14.30
C GLU A 419 -11.66 -17.64 -15.48
#